data_AF-A0A0B6X554-F1
#
_entry.id   AF-A0A0B6X554-F1
#
_cell.length_a   1.000
_cell.length_b   1.000
_cell.length_c   1.000
_cell.angle_alpha   90.00
_cell.angle_beta   90.00
_cell.angle_gamma   90.00
#
_symmetry.space_group_name_H-M   'P 1'
#
loop_
_entity.id
_entity.type
_entity.pdbx_description
1 polymer ?
#
loop_
_entity_poly.entity_id
_entity_poly.type
_entity_poly.pdbx_seq_one_letter_code
_entity_poly.pdbx_strand_id
1 'polypeptide(L)'
;MDIDLNPKIGADWCFKGQQKRVVTPGKNQKHYLAGCLNAKTKEITYVGGLRKNSDLFIKLLDTLNNQYVNAKTITLILDNYGIHKSQKVIAGLAKNPKFNLLFLPVYSPWLNKIERLWQSLHETVTQNHCCQFMGQLLEHVKAFMEITSLQQQKPGRVKMGVSSL
;
A
#
# COMPACT_ATOMS: atom_id res chain seq x y z
N MET A 1 0.41 -1.26 5.28
CA MET A 1 -0.28 -2.37 4.60
C MET A 1 0.53 -3.64 4.79
N ASP A 2 -0.13 -4.76 5.04
CA ASP A 2 0.51 -6.03 5.38
C ASP A 2 0.36 -6.99 4.18
N ILE A 3 1.47 -7.58 3.75
CA ILE A 3 1.54 -8.56 2.67
C ILE A 3 1.96 -9.88 3.31
N ASP A 4 0.99 -10.77 3.47
CA ASP A 4 1.17 -12.10 3.99
C ASP A 4 1.40 -13.06 2.82
N LEU A 5 2.43 -13.92 2.90
CA LEU A 5 2.66 -14.96 1.89
C LEU A 5 1.56 -16.02 1.91
N ASN A 6 1.03 -16.33 3.09
CA ASN A 6 -0.14 -17.19 3.17
C ASN A 6 -1.36 -16.39 2.73
N PRO A 7 -2.01 -16.75 1.62
CA PRO A 7 -3.12 -15.98 1.07
C PRO A 7 -4.31 -16.00 2.04
N LYS A 8 -4.98 -14.85 2.13
CA LYS A 8 -6.31 -14.80 2.76
C LYS A 8 -7.34 -15.37 1.79
N ILE A 9 -8.28 -16.14 2.31
CA ILE A 9 -9.41 -16.63 1.51
C ILE A 9 -10.41 -15.49 1.36
N GLY A 10 -10.65 -15.11 0.11
CA GLY A 10 -11.64 -14.11 -0.29
C GLY A 10 -12.69 -14.70 -1.23
N ALA A 11 -13.70 -13.91 -1.58
CA ALA A 11 -14.63 -14.31 -2.63
C ALA A 11 -13.88 -14.47 -3.96
N ASP A 12 -14.12 -15.56 -4.68
CA ASP A 12 -13.53 -15.85 -5.99
C ASP A 12 -14.59 -16.45 -6.91
N TRP A 13 -14.45 -16.22 -8.22
CA TRP A 13 -15.30 -16.86 -9.22
C TRP A 13 -14.63 -18.15 -9.69
N CYS A 14 -15.34 -19.27 -9.54
CA CYS A 14 -14.90 -20.57 -10.01
C CYS A 14 -16.02 -21.27 -10.78
N PHE A 15 -15.66 -22.16 -11.71
CA PHE A 15 -16.64 -22.97 -12.42
C PHE A 15 -17.44 -23.82 -11.44
N LYS A 16 -18.74 -23.98 -11.69
CA LYS A 16 -19.62 -24.78 -10.84
C LYS A 16 -19.07 -26.21 -10.72
N GLY A 17 -18.87 -26.67 -9.50
CA GLY A 17 -18.28 -27.98 -9.20
C GLY A 17 -16.76 -28.02 -9.12
N GLN A 18 -16.05 -26.90 -9.38
CA GLN A 18 -14.61 -26.79 -9.21
C GLN A 18 -14.27 -25.84 -8.07
N GLN A 19 -13.76 -26.36 -6.96
CA GLN A 19 -13.27 -25.52 -5.86
C GLN A 19 -11.77 -25.26 -6.03
N LYS A 20 -11.39 -23.97 -6.10
CA LYS A 20 -9.99 -23.56 -6.10
C LYS A 20 -9.32 -23.99 -4.80
N ARG A 21 -8.20 -24.70 -4.89
CA ARG A 21 -7.38 -25.07 -3.73
C ARG A 21 -6.34 -23.99 -3.49
N VAL A 22 -6.37 -23.42 -2.30
CA VAL A 22 -5.43 -22.39 -1.87
C VAL A 22 -4.46 -23.03 -0.87
N VAL A 23 -3.19 -23.12 -1.26
CA VAL A 23 -2.16 -23.71 -0.39
C VAL A 23 -1.72 -22.71 0.67
N THR A 24 -1.58 -23.17 1.91
CA THR A 24 -1.04 -22.38 3.05
C THR A 24 0.17 -23.10 3.65
N PRO A 25 1.33 -23.07 2.97
CA PRO A 25 2.49 -23.82 3.39
C PRO A 25 3.15 -23.17 4.63
N GLY A 26 3.08 -23.85 5.77
CA GLY A 26 3.94 -23.61 6.93
C GLY A 26 3.87 -22.21 7.53
N LYS A 27 5.02 -21.69 7.97
CA LYS A 27 5.14 -20.42 8.69
C LYS A 27 4.97 -19.24 7.73
N ASN A 28 3.92 -18.46 7.95
CA ASN A 28 3.63 -17.28 7.15
C ASN A 28 4.80 -16.27 7.17
N GLN A 29 5.25 -15.88 5.98
CA GLN A 29 6.22 -14.80 5.80
C GLN A 29 5.48 -13.48 5.59
N LYS A 30 5.97 -12.40 6.20
CA LYS A 30 5.34 -11.09 6.12
C LYS A 30 6.26 -10.07 5.47
N HIS A 31 5.66 -9.22 4.64
CA HIS A 31 6.26 -8.02 4.13
C HIS A 31 5.31 -6.85 4.37
N TYR A 32 5.85 -5.65 4.50
CA TYR A 32 5.05 -4.47 4.82
C TYR A 32 5.29 -3.38 3.80
N LEU A 33 4.21 -2.72 3.41
CA LEU A 33 4.24 -1.55 2.56
C LEU A 33 3.79 -0.33 3.35
N ALA A 34 4.55 0.76 3.20
CA ALA A 34 4.09 2.10 3.51
C ALA A 34 3.89 2.83 2.18
N GLY A 35 2.76 3.49 2.01
CA GLY A 35 2.43 4.17 0.77
C GLY A 35 1.75 5.52 1.02
N CYS A 36 1.82 6.37 0.01
CA CYS A 36 1.21 7.66 -0.05
C CYS A 36 0.53 7.82 -1.41
N LEU A 37 -0.69 8.37 -1.39
CA LEU A 37 -1.45 8.70 -2.59
C LEU A 37 -1.49 10.23 -2.72
N ASN A 38 -0.98 10.76 -3.82
CA ASN A 38 -1.05 12.19 -4.08
C ASN A 38 -2.51 12.60 -4.33
N ALA A 39 -3.03 13.51 -3.51
CA ALA A 39 -4.45 13.91 -3.58
C ALA A 39 -4.84 14.54 -4.93
N LYS A 40 -3.91 15.25 -5.59
CA LYS A 40 -4.15 15.95 -6.86
C LYS A 40 -3.86 15.05 -8.07
N THR A 41 -2.63 14.52 -8.16
CA THR A 41 -2.17 13.78 -9.34
C THR A 41 -2.60 12.32 -9.34
N LYS A 42 -3.04 11.80 -8.19
CA LYS A 42 -3.33 10.38 -7.96
C LYS A 42 -2.13 9.44 -8.14
N GLU A 43 -0.94 10.01 -8.21
CA GLU A 43 0.30 9.25 -8.20
C GLU A 43 0.46 8.50 -6.87
N ILE A 44 0.93 7.26 -6.95
CA ILE A 44 1.16 6.38 -5.81
C ILE A 44 2.66 6.27 -5.57
N THR A 45 3.09 6.66 -4.38
CA THR A 45 4.47 6.44 -3.89
C THR A 45 4.43 5.39 -2.81
N TYR A 46 5.26 4.35 -2.89
CA TYR A 46 5.30 3.32 -1.86
C TYR A 46 6.71 2.78 -1.63
N VAL A 47 6.93 2.24 -0.44
CA VAL A 47 8.17 1.58 -0.05
C VAL A 47 7.85 0.27 0.68
N GLY A 48 8.70 -0.74 0.48
CA GLY A 48 8.64 -2.03 1.16
C GLY A 48 9.65 -2.15 2.31
N GLY A 49 9.33 -3.01 3.28
CA GLY A 49 10.22 -3.41 4.36
C GLY A 49 9.77 -4.67 5.11
N LEU A 50 10.69 -5.25 5.87
CA LEU A 50 10.46 -6.49 6.63
C LEU A 50 9.73 -6.27 7.96
N ARG A 51 9.59 -5.01 8.41
CA ARG A 51 8.95 -4.65 9.68
C ARG A 51 8.03 -3.45 9.49
N LYS A 52 6.87 -3.47 10.16
CA LYS A 52 5.90 -2.36 10.18
C LYS A 52 6.21 -1.37 11.30
N ASN A 53 7.35 -0.69 11.18
CA ASN A 53 7.88 0.18 12.22
C ASN A 53 8.13 1.62 11.70
N SER A 54 8.65 2.47 12.59
CA SER A 54 9.03 3.84 12.29
C SER A 54 10.04 3.97 11.15
N ASP A 55 10.92 2.98 10.96
CA ASP A 55 11.93 3.03 9.89
C ASP A 55 11.29 2.93 8.52
N LEU A 56 10.28 2.08 8.38
CA LEU A 56 9.53 1.96 7.13
C LEU A 56 8.82 3.29 6.80
N PHE A 57 8.28 3.97 7.82
CA PHE A 57 7.65 5.28 7.62
C PHE A 57 8.67 6.36 7.27
N ILE A 58 9.83 6.41 7.94
CA ILE A 58 10.91 7.35 7.61
C ILE A 58 11.41 7.12 6.19
N LYS A 59 11.58 5.86 5.76
CA LYS A 59 11.93 5.51 4.37
C LYS A 59 10.92 6.07 3.36
N LEU A 60 9.62 6.08 3.69
CA LEU A 60 8.60 6.72 2.87
C LEU A 60 8.78 8.25 2.83
N LEU A 61 9.04 8.88 3.97
CA LEU A 61 9.34 10.32 4.04
C LEU A 61 10.55 10.69 3.19
N ASP A 62 11.64 9.92 3.27
CA ASP A 62 12.85 10.14 2.46
C ASP A 62 12.55 10.02 0.95
N THR A 63 11.74 9.03 0.57
CA THR A 63 11.31 8.84 -0.83
C THR A 63 10.48 10.03 -1.32
N LEU A 64 9.53 10.50 -0.52
CA LEU A 64 8.72 11.69 -0.83
C LEU A 64 9.57 12.96 -0.85
N ASN A 65 10.57 13.06 0.03
CA ASN A 65 11.48 14.19 0.09
C ASN A 65 12.26 14.34 -1.21
N ASN A 66 12.73 13.22 -1.77
CA ASN A 66 13.46 13.15 -3.03
C ASN A 66 12.55 13.39 -4.24
N GLN A 67 11.36 12.79 -4.24
CA GLN A 67 10.38 12.94 -5.33
C GLN A 67 9.89 14.39 -5.45
N TYR A 68 9.68 15.06 -4.32
CA TYR A 68 9.22 16.45 -4.25
C TYR A 68 10.31 17.36 -3.65
N VAL A 69 11.49 17.35 -4.28
CA VAL A 69 12.65 18.13 -3.84
C VAL A 69 12.36 19.65 -3.83
N ASN A 70 11.61 20.13 -4.82
CA ASN A 70 11.27 21.55 -4.98
C ASN A 70 10.03 21.99 -4.20
N ALA A 71 9.35 21.07 -3.51
CA ALA A 71 8.16 21.43 -2.74
C ALA A 71 8.56 22.16 -1.45
N LYS A 72 8.07 23.39 -1.29
CA LYS A 72 8.26 24.18 -0.06
C LYS A 72 7.62 23.50 1.16
N THR A 73 6.50 22.82 0.95
CA THR A 73 5.74 22.15 2.01
C THR A 73 5.05 20.91 1.45
N ILE A 74 5.03 19.85 2.25
CA ILE A 74 4.34 18.59 1.96
C ILE A 74 3.46 18.25 3.17
N THR A 75 2.15 18.35 2.99
CA THR A 75 1.18 17.93 4.02
C THR A 75 0.80 16.47 3.83
N LEU A 76 1.06 15.65 4.83
CA LEU A 76 0.69 14.23 4.86
C LEU A 76 -0.53 14.04 5.74
N ILE A 77 -1.57 13.45 5.17
CA ILE A 77 -2.79 13.08 5.89
C ILE A 77 -2.64 11.62 6.31
N LEU A 78 -2.63 11.36 7.61
CA LEU A 78 -2.29 10.06 8.20
C LEU A 78 -3.39 9.55 9.14
N ASP A 79 -3.43 8.22 9.32
CA ASP A 79 -4.16 7.62 10.43
C ASP A 79 -3.43 7.83 11.77
N ASN A 80 -4.01 7.33 12.86
CA ASN A 80 -3.43 7.49 14.20
C ASN A 80 -2.43 6.40 14.59
N TYR A 81 -1.86 5.65 13.64
CA TYR A 81 -0.95 4.57 13.98
C TYR A 81 0.29 5.07 14.74
N GLY A 82 0.60 4.42 15.87
CA GLY A 82 1.55 4.93 16.87
C GLY A 82 2.97 5.18 16.34
N ILE A 83 3.38 4.50 15.26
CA ILE A 83 4.71 4.68 14.66
C ILE A 83 4.94 6.12 14.17
N HIS A 84 3.88 6.79 13.72
CA HIS A 84 3.93 8.17 13.20
C HIS A 84 4.27 9.19 14.29
N LYS A 85 4.10 8.81 15.56
CA LYS A 85 4.34 9.66 16.74
C LYS A 85 5.57 9.21 17.54
N SER A 86 6.34 8.25 17.02
CA SER A 86 7.55 7.76 17.69
C SER A 86 8.64 8.82 17.76
N GLN A 87 9.50 8.77 18.79
CA GLN A 87 10.61 9.71 18.96
C GLN A 87 11.53 9.76 17.73
N LYS A 88 11.73 8.61 17.06
CA LYS A 88 12.53 8.52 15.84
C LYS A 88 11.94 9.33 14.70
N VAL A 89 10.61 9.28 14.53
CA VAL A 89 9.90 10.06 13.50
C VAL A 89 9.93 11.54 13.84
N ILE A 90 9.69 11.91 15.11
CA ILE A 90 9.77 13.31 15.57
C ILE A 90 11.17 13.89 15.28
N ALA A 91 12.23 13.16 15.61
CA ALA A 91 13.60 13.58 15.32
C ALA A 91 13.89 13.69 13.80
N GLY A 92 13.31 12.81 12.98
CA GLY A 92 13.42 12.86 11.52
C GLY A 92 12.70 14.07 10.91
N LEU A 93 11.52 14.40 11.41
CA LEU A 93 10.73 15.56 10.98
C LEU A 93 11.39 16.88 11.38
N ALA A 94 12.04 16.94 12.55
CA ALA A 94 12.81 18.11 12.97
C ALA A 94 13.94 18.46 11.98
N LYS A 95 14.51 17.46 11.29
CA LYS A 95 15.51 17.65 10.23
C LYS A 95 14.90 18.00 8.87
N ASN A 96 13.59 17.80 8.70
CA ASN A 96 12.88 17.99 7.44
C ASN A 96 11.62 18.85 7.67
N PRO A 97 11.78 20.15 7.95
CA PRO A 97 10.68 21.04 8.35
C PRO A 97 9.62 21.26 7.27
N LYS A 98 9.85 20.77 6.04
CA LYS A 98 8.84 20.82 4.98
C LYS A 98 7.65 19.90 5.20
N PHE A 99 7.78 18.87 6.05
CA PHE A 99 6.70 17.92 6.29
C PHE A 99 5.75 18.40 7.39
N ASN A 100 4.47 18.51 7.03
CA ASN A 100 3.39 18.79 7.96
C ASN A 100 2.51 17.55 8.10
N LEU A 101 2.40 16.99 9.30
CA LEU A 101 1.55 15.83 9.55
C LEU A 101 0.16 16.28 10.01
N LEU A 102 -0.87 15.85 9.30
CA LEU A 102 -2.28 16.03 9.67
C LEU A 102 -2.89 14.67 9.98
N PHE A 103 -3.35 14.49 11.21
CA PHE A 103 -3.95 13.25 11.65
C PHE A 103 -5.46 13.28 11.45
N LEU A 104 -6.00 12.21 10.87
CA LEU A 104 -7.44 12.01 10.75
C LEU A 104 -8.08 11.77 12.13
N PRO A 105 -9.39 11.99 12.28
CA PRO A 105 -10.12 11.55 13.47
C PRO A 105 -9.94 10.05 13.72
N VAL A 106 -9.95 9.66 15.00
CA VAL A 106 -9.80 8.25 15.40
C VAL A 106 -10.96 7.42 14.82
N TYR A 107 -10.68 6.16 14.48
CA TYR A 107 -11.65 5.22 13.91
C TYR A 107 -12.34 5.68 12.61
N SER A 108 -11.69 6.55 11.82
CA SER A 108 -12.26 7.09 10.57
C SER A 108 -11.52 6.62 9.29
N PRO A 109 -11.41 5.31 9.03
CA PRO A 109 -10.66 4.79 7.87
C PRO A 109 -11.25 5.22 6.52
N TRP A 110 -12.55 5.53 6.44
CA TRP A 110 -13.21 6.01 5.21
C TRP A 110 -12.69 7.38 4.73
N LEU A 111 -12.07 8.15 5.62
CA LEU A 111 -11.40 9.41 5.28
C LEU A 111 -10.01 9.18 4.68
N ASN A 112 -9.38 8.04 5.00
CA ASN A 112 -8.07 7.69 4.47
C ASN A 112 -8.20 7.09 3.07
N LYS A 113 -8.06 7.91 2.03
CA LYS A 113 -8.31 7.52 0.63
C LYS A 113 -7.44 6.36 0.13
N ILE A 114 -6.25 6.18 0.70
CA ILE A 114 -5.35 5.10 0.30
C ILE A 114 -5.85 3.72 0.76
N GLU A 115 -6.76 3.64 1.74
CA GLU A 115 -7.37 2.37 2.17
C GLU A 115 -8.12 1.68 1.02
N ARG A 116 -8.70 2.46 0.09
CA ARG A 116 -9.33 1.89 -1.10
C ARG A 116 -8.32 1.24 -2.04
N LEU A 117 -7.13 1.82 -2.17
CA LEU A 117 -6.03 1.22 -2.93
C LEU A 117 -5.59 -0.10 -2.28
N TRP A 118 -5.47 -0.12 -0.95
CA TRP A 118 -5.12 -1.33 -0.21
C TRP A 118 -6.18 -2.41 -0.32
N GLN A 119 -7.46 -2.05 -0.29
CA GLN A 119 -8.55 -2.98 -0.53
C GLN A 119 -8.45 -3.60 -1.94
N SER A 120 -8.28 -2.78 -2.98
CA SER A 120 -8.15 -3.29 -4.35
C SER A 120 -6.91 -4.16 -4.54
N LEU A 121 -5.78 -3.80 -3.90
CA LEU A 121 -4.58 -4.65 -3.89
C LEU A 121 -4.88 -6.00 -3.22
N HIS A 122 -5.63 -6.00 -2.12
CA HIS A 122 -5.99 -7.22 -1.44
C HIS A 122 -6.82 -8.15 -2.32
N GLU A 123 -7.91 -7.62 -2.88
CA GLU A 123 -8.84 -8.34 -3.74
C GLU A 123 -8.18 -8.87 -5.03
N THR A 124 -7.23 -8.12 -5.58
CA THR A 124 -6.61 -8.45 -6.88
C THR A 124 -5.37 -9.35 -6.75
N VAL A 125 -4.55 -9.12 -5.72
CA VAL A 125 -3.19 -9.70 -5.66
C VAL A 125 -3.02 -10.65 -4.48
N THR A 126 -3.47 -10.27 -3.28
CA THR A 126 -3.09 -11.02 -2.06
C THR A 126 -4.13 -12.07 -1.62
N GLN A 127 -5.38 -11.93 -2.07
CA GLN A 127 -6.42 -12.91 -1.79
C GLN A 127 -6.35 -14.04 -2.81
N ASN A 128 -6.55 -15.27 -2.37
CA ASN A 128 -6.64 -16.47 -3.22
C ASN A 128 -5.47 -16.66 -4.21
N HIS A 129 -4.29 -16.07 -3.94
CA HIS A 129 -3.14 -16.18 -4.83
C HIS A 129 -2.47 -17.55 -4.73
N CYS A 130 -1.72 -17.91 -5.77
CA CYS A 130 -0.98 -19.16 -5.84
C CYS A 130 0.55 -18.97 -5.80
N CYS A 131 1.03 -17.77 -5.45
CA CYS A 131 2.46 -17.48 -5.33
C CYS A 131 3.15 -18.44 -4.33
N GLN A 132 4.32 -18.93 -4.70
CA GLN A 132 5.05 -19.95 -3.93
C GLN A 132 6.00 -19.33 -2.88
N PHE A 133 6.47 -18.11 -3.13
CA PHE A 133 7.38 -17.40 -2.24
C PHE A 133 7.15 -15.88 -2.30
N MET A 134 7.64 -15.16 -1.28
CA MET A 134 7.37 -13.74 -1.10
C MET A 134 7.83 -12.87 -2.29
N GLY A 135 8.98 -13.19 -2.90
CA GLY A 135 9.48 -12.47 -4.07
C GLY A 135 8.48 -12.40 -5.22
N GLN A 136 7.88 -13.54 -5.59
CA GLN A 136 6.87 -13.61 -6.64
C GLN A 136 5.62 -12.78 -6.29
N LEU A 137 5.17 -12.83 -5.03
CA LEU A 137 4.04 -12.01 -4.59
C LEU A 137 4.37 -10.51 -4.67
N LEU A 138 5.58 -10.11 -4.30
CA LEU A 138 6.03 -8.72 -4.40
C LEU A 138 6.16 -8.23 -5.84
N GLU A 139 6.51 -9.10 -6.80
CA GLU A 139 6.46 -8.78 -8.23
C GLU A 139 5.04 -8.47 -8.69
N HIS A 140 4.05 -9.28 -8.29
CA HIS A 140 2.64 -9.01 -8.60
C HIS A 140 2.15 -7.71 -7.94
N VAL A 141 2.56 -7.45 -6.69
CA VAL A 141 2.27 -6.18 -6.01
C VAL A 141 2.86 -5.00 -6.80
N LYS A 142 4.12 -5.11 -7.26
CA LYS A 142 4.77 -4.05 -8.05
C LYS A 142 4.01 -3.79 -9.35
N ALA A 143 3.68 -4.83 -10.10
CA ALA A 143 2.90 -4.72 -11.33
C ALA A 143 1.53 -4.06 -11.10
N PHE A 144 0.83 -4.46 -10.04
CA PHE A 144 -0.44 -3.84 -9.65
C PHE A 144 -0.30 -2.34 -9.36
N MET A 145 0.74 -1.95 -8.62
CA MET A 145 0.99 -0.54 -8.27
C MET A 145 1.27 0.31 -9.50
N GLU A 146 2.05 -0.21 -10.45
CA GLU A 146 2.36 0.46 -11.72
C GLU A 146 1.09 0.65 -12.56
N ILE A 147 0.31 -0.42 -12.76
CA ILE A 147 -0.97 -0.36 -13.50
C ILE A 147 -1.94 0.62 -12.85
N THR A 148 -2.08 0.55 -11.53
CA THR A 148 -3.03 1.40 -10.80
C THR A 148 -2.62 2.87 -10.86
N SER A 149 -1.32 3.17 -10.75
CA SER A 149 -0.82 4.54 -10.91
C SER A 149 -1.15 5.10 -12.30
N LEU A 150 -0.95 4.30 -13.36
CA LEU A 150 -1.30 4.69 -14.74
C LEU A 150 -2.80 4.91 -14.95
N GLN A 151 -3.64 4.07 -14.33
CA GLN A 151 -5.10 4.19 -14.44
C GLN A 151 -5.65 5.39 -13.69
N GLN A 152 -5.09 5.73 -12.52
CA GLN A 152 -5.55 6.85 -11.73
C GLN A 152 -5.14 8.22 -12.31
N GLN A 153 -4.11 8.26 -13.15
CA GLN A 153 -3.65 9.46 -13.86
C GLN A 153 -4.51 9.83 -15.08
N LYS A 154 -5.36 8.93 -15.59
CA LYS A 154 -6.25 9.21 -16.73
C LYS A 154 -7.56 9.86 -16.24
N PRO A 155 -7.88 11.11 -16.62
CA PRO A 155 -9.15 11.71 -16.27
C PRO A 155 -10.28 11.05 -17.09
N GLY A 156 -11.06 10.18 -16.45
CA GLY A 156 -12.37 9.71 -16.94
C GLY A 156 -12.47 8.25 -17.39
N ARG A 157 -12.90 7.35 -16.47
CA ARG A 157 -13.48 5.97 -16.66
C ARG A 157 -12.58 4.94 -17.40
N VAL A 158 -12.59 3.62 -17.17
CA VAL A 158 -13.61 2.58 -16.90
C VAL A 158 -12.96 1.43 -16.08
N LYS A 159 -13.73 0.69 -15.27
CA LYS A 159 -13.27 -0.55 -14.59
C LYS A 159 -12.81 -1.58 -15.63
N MET A 160 -11.57 -2.07 -15.54
CA MET A 160 -11.14 -3.25 -16.32
C MET A 160 -11.67 -4.52 -15.64
N GLY A 161 -12.37 -5.35 -16.42
CA GLY A 161 -12.78 -6.69 -16.02
C GLY A 161 -11.60 -7.67 -16.09
N VAL A 162 -11.71 -8.77 -15.36
CA VAL A 162 -10.66 -9.78 -15.10
C VAL A 162 -10.16 -10.51 -16.37
N SER A 163 -10.75 -10.26 -17.53
CA SER A 163 -10.45 -10.95 -18.79
C SER A 163 -9.22 -10.41 -19.56
N SER A 164 -8.30 -9.70 -18.90
CA SER A 164 -7.13 -9.09 -19.55
C SER A 164 -5.79 -9.46 -18.91
N LEU A 165 -5.76 -10.55 -18.14
CA LEU A 165 -4.54 -11.22 -17.68
C LEU A 165 -4.48 -12.63 -18.26
#